data_AF-A0A8I0NYE1-F1
#
_entry.id   AF-A0A8I0NYE1-F1
#
_cell.length_a   1.000
_cell.length_b   1.000
_cell.length_c   1.000
_cell.angle_alpha   90.00
_cell.angle_beta   90.00
_cell.angle_gamma   90.00
#
_symmetry.space_group_name_H-M   'P 1'
#
loop_
_entity.id
_entity.type
_entity.pdbx_description
1 polymer ?
#
loop_
_entity_poly.entity_id
_entity_poly.type
_entity_poly.pdbx_seq_one_letter_code
_entity_poly.pdbx_strand_id
1 'polypeptide(L)'
;MRRHAGLGLCSACWHWQRHPDRPFVRAENLIAELAEPPDWLRDFTADFAAKYCVSRAYTMITSLGRLLLDEQSNRPQALLERSRRSGRSMGSLARALEAFFTGHSMAMATDQAERLAAGRRQRRIDAVPEPLRTMVDAFADFMLRSRERARRAGTRPRSDGTVEAALAIMRDLARFLAGERGKQDWALTDVHDVEAFLAGSPQARKRRLVVLGQFFRFARSQKVTLHRSSGGTEGAVNRIKKIKRQLYGRAGFELLRKLILLQ
;
A
#
# COMPACT_ATOMS: atom_id res chain seq x y z
N MET A 1 -26.68 -15.49 -18.17
CA MET A 1 -26.81 -16.51 -17.10
C MET A 1 -28.06 -16.23 -16.28
N ARG A 2 -29.09 -17.09 -16.33
CA ARG A 2 -30.26 -16.98 -15.43
C ARG A 2 -29.76 -17.22 -13.99
N ARG A 3 -29.94 -16.24 -13.10
CA ARG A 3 -29.65 -16.37 -11.66
C ARG A 3 -30.89 -16.94 -10.98
N HIS A 4 -30.73 -17.86 -10.04
CA HIS A 4 -31.84 -18.31 -9.21
C HIS A 4 -32.25 -17.17 -8.29
N ALA A 5 -33.46 -16.63 -8.50
CA ALA A 5 -33.96 -15.41 -7.87
C ALA A 5 -34.05 -15.49 -6.34
N GLY A 6 -34.13 -16.70 -5.75
CA GLY A 6 -34.19 -16.88 -4.29
C GLY A 6 -32.84 -16.91 -3.56
N LEU A 7 -31.71 -17.09 -4.26
CA LEU A 7 -30.40 -17.29 -3.63
C LEU A 7 -29.27 -16.43 -4.22
N GLY A 8 -29.52 -15.69 -5.31
CA GLY A 8 -28.52 -14.85 -5.98
C GLY A 8 -27.41 -15.63 -6.71
N LEU A 9 -27.54 -16.96 -6.83
CA LEU A 9 -26.55 -17.85 -7.43
C LEU A 9 -26.82 -18.08 -8.93
N CYS A 10 -25.77 -18.33 -9.71
CA CYS A 10 -25.95 -18.90 -11.05
C CYS A 10 -26.32 -20.39 -10.95
N SER A 11 -26.94 -20.94 -12.00
CA SER A 11 -27.34 -22.35 -12.08
C SER A 11 -26.21 -23.33 -11.77
N ALA A 12 -25.00 -23.03 -12.24
CA ALA A 12 -23.80 -23.81 -11.91
C ALA A 12 -23.53 -23.80 -10.40
N CYS A 13 -23.41 -22.63 -9.77
CA CYS A 13 -23.14 -22.53 -8.33
C CYS A 13 -24.24 -23.19 -7.48
N TRP A 14 -25.50 -23.12 -7.91
CA TRP A 14 -26.61 -23.81 -7.26
C TRP A 14 -26.47 -25.34 -7.35
N HIS A 15 -26.15 -25.87 -8.53
CA HIS A 15 -25.89 -27.30 -8.72
C HIS A 15 -24.67 -27.77 -7.91
N TRP A 16 -23.62 -26.96 -7.82
CA TRP A 16 -22.44 -27.27 -7.01
C TRP A 16 -22.73 -27.26 -5.50
N GLN A 17 -23.65 -26.44 -5.01
CA GLN A 17 -24.06 -26.45 -3.60
C GLN A 17 -24.81 -27.73 -3.19
N ARG A 18 -25.47 -28.42 -4.13
CA ARG A 18 -26.09 -29.73 -3.88
C ARG A 18 -25.08 -30.87 -3.68
N HIS A 19 -23.83 -30.64 -4.04
CA HIS A 19 -22.76 -31.64 -3.90
C HIS A 19 -21.51 -31.00 -3.28
N PRO A 20 -21.57 -30.63 -1.99
CA PRO A 20 -20.46 -29.98 -1.30
C PRO A 20 -19.21 -30.87 -1.22
N ASP A 21 -19.39 -32.19 -1.31
CA ASP A 21 -18.30 -33.16 -1.16
C ASP A 21 -17.40 -33.30 -2.39
N ARG A 22 -17.78 -32.72 -3.54
CA ARG A 22 -17.03 -32.89 -4.81
C ARG A 22 -15.55 -32.50 -4.75
N PRO A 23 -15.12 -31.43 -4.04
CA PRO A 23 -13.71 -31.12 -3.86
C PRO A 23 -12.97 -32.23 -3.12
N PHE A 24 -13.58 -32.81 -2.08
CA PHE A 24 -13.02 -33.92 -1.31
C PHE A 24 -12.93 -35.19 -2.17
N VAL A 25 -13.99 -35.57 -2.86
CA VAL A 25 -13.98 -36.72 -3.78
C VAL A 25 -12.90 -36.58 -4.85
N ARG A 26 -12.71 -35.38 -5.43
CA ARG A 26 -11.64 -35.16 -6.40
C ARG A 26 -10.25 -35.31 -5.77
N ALA A 27 -10.06 -34.84 -4.55
CA ALA A 27 -8.80 -34.99 -3.83
C ALA A 27 -8.52 -36.46 -3.50
N GLU A 28 -9.51 -37.24 -3.06
CA GLU A 28 -9.37 -38.68 -2.83
C GLU A 28 -8.97 -39.42 -4.11
N ASN A 29 -9.64 -39.12 -5.23
CA ASN A 29 -9.28 -39.72 -6.52
C ASN A 29 -7.84 -39.35 -6.93
N LEU A 30 -7.44 -38.10 -6.70
CA LEU A 30 -6.07 -37.66 -6.97
C LEU A 30 -5.04 -38.37 -6.07
N ILE A 31 -5.36 -38.58 -4.79
CA ILE A 31 -4.51 -39.34 -3.86
C ILE A 31 -4.32 -40.79 -4.36
N ALA A 32 -5.40 -41.41 -4.86
CA ALA A 32 -5.33 -42.76 -5.43
C ALA A 32 -4.58 -42.82 -6.78
N GLU A 33 -4.57 -41.72 -7.55
CA GLU A 33 -3.83 -41.60 -8.82
C GLU A 33 -2.31 -41.41 -8.60
N LEU A 34 -1.88 -40.87 -7.46
CA LEU A 34 -0.47 -40.55 -7.19
C LEU A 34 0.27 -41.74 -6.58
N ALA A 35 1.45 -42.05 -7.11
CA ALA A 35 2.33 -43.09 -6.55
C ALA A 35 2.82 -42.74 -5.13
N GLU A 36 3.15 -41.47 -4.90
CA GLU A 36 3.52 -40.92 -3.60
C GLU A 36 2.63 -39.70 -3.30
N PRO A 37 1.46 -39.91 -2.66
CA PRO A 37 0.56 -38.81 -2.37
C PRO A 37 1.11 -37.92 -1.25
N PRO A 38 1.11 -36.59 -1.41
CA PRO A 38 1.51 -35.69 -0.33
C PRO A 38 0.56 -35.79 0.87
N ASP A 39 1.12 -35.88 2.07
CA ASP A 39 0.40 -35.95 3.35
C ASP A 39 -0.52 -34.74 3.60
N TRP A 40 -0.08 -33.56 3.15
CA TRP A 40 -0.81 -32.31 3.29
C TRP A 40 -2.02 -32.15 2.35
N LEU A 41 -2.20 -33.02 1.34
CA LEU A 41 -3.22 -32.82 0.29
C LEU A 41 -4.65 -32.87 0.82
N ARG A 42 -4.90 -33.70 1.86
CA ARG A 42 -6.20 -33.80 2.53
C ARG A 42 -6.51 -32.51 3.31
N ASP A 43 -5.58 -32.04 4.11
CA ASP A 43 -5.72 -30.82 4.91
C ASP A 43 -5.86 -29.58 4.03
N PHE A 44 -5.11 -29.53 2.93
CA PHE A 44 -5.23 -28.48 1.92
C PHE A 44 -6.62 -28.44 1.29
N THR A 45 -7.20 -29.61 1.00
CA THR A 45 -8.55 -29.72 0.44
C THR A 45 -9.60 -29.21 1.43
N ALA A 46 -9.48 -29.57 2.70
CA ALA A 46 -10.35 -29.07 3.76
C ALA A 46 -10.25 -27.54 3.93
N ASP A 47 -9.03 -27.00 3.97
CA ASP A 47 -8.78 -25.56 4.06
C ASP A 47 -9.41 -24.78 2.89
N PHE A 48 -9.34 -25.34 1.67
CA PHE A 48 -9.91 -24.71 0.48
C PHE A 48 -11.44 -24.79 0.44
N ALA A 49 -12.00 -25.93 0.80
CA ALA A 49 -13.46 -26.11 0.85
C ALA A 49 -14.10 -25.16 1.86
N ALA A 50 -13.40 -24.83 2.95
CA ALA A 50 -13.86 -23.83 3.93
C ALA A 50 -13.80 -22.38 3.40
N LYS A 51 -12.83 -22.05 2.55
CA LYS A 51 -12.56 -20.66 2.10
C LYS A 51 -13.24 -20.29 0.77
N TYR A 52 -13.53 -21.26 -0.08
CA TYR A 52 -13.98 -21.04 -1.45
C TYR A 52 -15.29 -21.77 -1.75
N CYS A 53 -16.06 -21.26 -2.71
CA CYS A 53 -17.22 -21.99 -3.21
C CYS A 53 -16.79 -23.32 -3.86
N VAL A 54 -17.65 -24.33 -3.76
CA VAL A 54 -17.41 -25.72 -4.19
C VAL A 54 -16.81 -25.79 -5.61
N SER A 55 -17.39 -25.06 -6.56
CA SER A 55 -16.90 -25.04 -7.95
C SER A 55 -15.46 -24.51 -8.09
N ARG A 56 -15.12 -23.46 -7.33
CA ARG A 56 -13.78 -22.88 -7.32
C ARG A 56 -12.80 -23.83 -6.64
N ALA A 57 -13.15 -24.42 -5.50
CA ALA A 57 -12.33 -25.42 -4.82
C ALA A 57 -12.04 -26.62 -5.75
N TYR A 58 -13.07 -27.17 -6.38
CA TYR A 58 -12.94 -28.28 -7.35
C TYR A 58 -11.99 -27.93 -8.51
N THR A 59 -12.13 -26.74 -9.10
CA THR A 59 -11.27 -26.31 -10.22
C THR A 59 -9.82 -26.12 -9.77
N MET A 60 -9.60 -25.61 -8.56
CA MET A 60 -8.25 -25.43 -8.00
C MET A 60 -7.59 -26.77 -7.69
N ILE A 61 -8.31 -27.72 -7.08
CA ILE A 61 -7.80 -29.09 -6.83
C ILE A 61 -7.51 -29.81 -8.15
N THR A 62 -8.38 -29.68 -9.14
CA THR A 62 -8.13 -30.24 -10.49
C THR A 62 -6.87 -29.66 -11.12
N SER A 63 -6.66 -28.35 -10.97
CA SER A 63 -5.45 -27.68 -11.48
C SER A 63 -4.20 -28.09 -10.70
N LEU A 64 -4.32 -28.30 -9.39
CA LEU A 64 -3.25 -28.82 -8.54
C LEU A 64 -2.88 -30.25 -8.94
N GLY A 65 -3.86 -31.11 -9.20
CA GLY A 65 -3.63 -32.49 -9.62
C GLY A 65 -2.79 -32.59 -10.90
N ARG A 66 -3.02 -31.70 -11.88
CA ARG A 66 -2.16 -31.62 -13.06
C ARG A 66 -0.71 -31.32 -12.70
N LEU A 67 -0.47 -30.40 -11.75
CA LEU A 67 0.89 -30.07 -11.32
C LEU A 67 1.56 -31.19 -10.51
N LEU A 68 0.79 -31.97 -9.74
CA LEU A 68 1.30 -33.08 -8.93
C LEU A 68 1.61 -34.33 -9.77
N LEU A 69 0.90 -34.51 -10.88
CA LEU A 69 1.10 -35.61 -11.83
C LEU A 69 2.23 -35.36 -12.82
N ASP A 70 2.70 -34.12 -12.97
CA ASP A 70 3.91 -33.82 -13.73
C ASP A 70 5.12 -34.46 -13.01
N GLU A 71 6.10 -35.01 -13.75
CA GLU A 71 7.33 -35.66 -13.22
C GLU A 71 8.31 -34.70 -12.50
N GLN A 72 7.84 -33.53 -12.07
CA GLN A 72 8.63 -32.53 -11.38
C GLN A 72 8.48 -32.65 -9.86
N SER A 73 9.39 -32.02 -9.13
CA SER A 73 9.40 -32.05 -7.66
C SER A 73 8.07 -31.57 -7.05
N ASN A 74 7.51 -32.40 -6.17
CA ASN A 74 6.30 -32.12 -5.39
C ASN A 74 6.61 -31.45 -4.03
N ARG A 75 7.84 -30.98 -3.82
CA ARG A 75 8.19 -30.17 -2.64
C ARG A 75 7.34 -28.89 -2.62
N PRO A 76 6.79 -28.48 -1.46
CA PRO A 76 5.88 -27.33 -1.37
C PRO A 76 6.40 -26.05 -2.04
N GLN A 77 7.68 -25.72 -1.87
CA GLN A 77 8.30 -24.56 -2.53
C GLN A 77 8.36 -24.69 -4.05
N ALA A 78 8.75 -25.86 -4.57
CA ALA A 78 8.86 -26.10 -6.01
C ALA A 78 7.47 -26.09 -6.68
N LEU A 79 6.48 -26.69 -6.02
CA LEU A 79 5.09 -26.69 -6.46
C LEU A 79 4.50 -25.27 -6.47
N LEU A 80 4.80 -24.47 -5.44
CA LEU A 80 4.39 -23.08 -5.38
C LEU A 80 4.96 -22.29 -6.56
N GLU A 81 6.26 -22.39 -6.84
CA GLU A 81 6.89 -21.68 -7.97
C GLU A 81 6.30 -22.10 -9.32
N ARG A 82 6.11 -23.41 -9.56
CA ARG A 82 5.50 -23.94 -10.80
C ARG A 82 4.05 -23.51 -10.99
N SER A 83 3.31 -23.35 -9.90
CA SER A 83 1.90 -22.92 -9.97
C SER A 83 1.74 -21.44 -10.39
N ARG A 84 2.83 -20.64 -10.33
CA ARG A 84 2.80 -19.21 -10.65
C ARG A 84 2.53 -19.01 -12.13
N ARG A 85 1.59 -18.12 -12.43
CA ARG A 85 1.41 -17.60 -13.79
C ARG A 85 2.36 -16.43 -14.04
N SER A 86 2.81 -16.29 -15.27
CA SER A 86 3.48 -15.07 -15.73
C SER A 86 2.50 -13.89 -15.67
N GLY A 87 3.00 -12.73 -15.20
CA GLY A 87 2.23 -11.48 -15.12
C GLY A 87 2.06 -10.92 -13.71
N ARG A 88 1.08 -10.00 -13.56
CA ARG A 88 0.89 -9.17 -12.36
C ARG A 88 0.43 -9.96 -11.13
N SER A 89 -0.37 -11.00 -11.34
CA SER A 89 -0.87 -11.88 -10.29
C SER A 89 -0.26 -13.25 -10.47
N MET A 90 0.25 -13.85 -9.40
CA MET A 90 0.73 -15.24 -9.41
C MET A 90 -0.38 -16.27 -9.76
N GLY A 91 -1.64 -15.84 -9.79
CA GLY A 91 -2.79 -16.71 -10.07
C GLY A 91 -3.48 -17.17 -8.80
N SER A 92 -4.76 -17.53 -8.90
CA SER A 92 -5.56 -17.90 -7.71
C SER A 92 -5.03 -19.14 -7.02
N LEU A 93 -4.59 -20.15 -7.77
CA LEU A 93 -4.03 -21.40 -7.23
C LEU A 93 -2.73 -21.12 -6.46
N ALA A 94 -1.75 -20.48 -7.12
CA ALA A 94 -0.48 -20.15 -6.49
C ALA A 94 -0.64 -19.31 -5.22
N ARG A 95 -1.56 -18.33 -5.23
CA ARG A 95 -1.81 -17.47 -4.07
C ARG A 95 -2.42 -18.23 -2.89
N ALA A 96 -3.20 -19.27 -3.18
CA ALA A 96 -3.82 -20.08 -2.14
C ALA A 96 -2.87 -21.19 -1.64
N LEU A 97 -2.03 -21.75 -2.52
CA LEU A 97 -0.88 -22.58 -2.13
C LEU A 97 0.10 -21.80 -1.25
N GLU A 98 0.44 -20.56 -1.61
CA GLU A 98 1.29 -19.70 -0.78
C GLU A 98 0.69 -19.50 0.62
N ALA A 99 -0.59 -19.13 0.70
CA ALA A 99 -1.26 -18.92 1.98
C ALA A 99 -1.26 -20.18 2.86
N PHE A 100 -1.50 -21.34 2.26
CA PHE A 100 -1.50 -22.62 2.97
C PHE A 100 -0.09 -23.02 3.40
N PHE A 101 0.88 -23.07 2.48
CA PHE A 101 2.23 -23.52 2.79
C PHE A 101 2.97 -22.59 3.74
N THR A 102 2.79 -21.27 3.62
CA THR A 102 3.39 -20.33 4.58
C THR A 102 2.73 -20.42 5.95
N GLY A 103 1.41 -20.62 6.01
CA GLY A 103 0.67 -20.80 7.25
C GLY A 103 1.07 -22.06 8.02
N HIS A 104 1.45 -23.12 7.29
CA HIS A 104 1.93 -24.39 7.85
C HIS A 104 3.47 -24.50 7.88
N SER A 105 4.20 -23.40 7.63
CA SER A 105 5.68 -23.38 7.61
C SER A 105 6.35 -24.36 6.63
N MET A 106 5.66 -24.74 5.56
CA MET A 106 6.14 -25.65 4.51
C MET A 106 6.86 -24.94 3.37
N ALA A 107 6.62 -23.64 3.17
CA ALA A 107 7.25 -22.83 2.13
C ALA A 107 7.51 -21.41 2.61
N MET A 108 8.46 -20.73 1.97
CA MET A 108 8.71 -19.32 2.17
C MET A 108 7.72 -18.47 1.38
N ALA A 109 7.31 -17.34 1.97
CA ALA A 109 6.44 -16.38 1.29
C ALA A 109 7.13 -15.81 0.05
N THR A 110 6.38 -15.63 -1.03
CA THR A 110 6.87 -15.04 -2.27
C THR A 110 6.89 -13.51 -2.18
N ASP A 111 7.52 -12.87 -3.15
CA ASP A 111 7.56 -11.42 -3.30
C ASP A 111 6.24 -10.80 -3.81
N GLN A 112 5.19 -11.61 -3.97
CA GLN A 112 3.92 -11.19 -4.58
C GLN A 112 3.24 -10.05 -3.81
N ALA A 113 3.26 -10.07 -2.48
CA ALA A 113 2.66 -9.01 -1.67
C ALA A 113 3.29 -7.64 -1.97
N GLU A 114 4.62 -7.59 -2.07
CA GLU A 114 5.37 -6.38 -2.40
C GLU A 114 5.15 -5.97 -3.88
N ARG A 115 5.12 -6.93 -4.83
CA ARG A 115 4.77 -6.64 -6.24
C ARG A 115 3.38 -6.01 -6.37
N LEU A 116 2.38 -6.55 -5.66
CA LEU A 116 1.03 -6.00 -5.65
C LEU A 116 0.97 -4.61 -5.03
N ALA A 117 1.72 -4.38 -3.94
CA ALA A 117 1.85 -3.08 -3.32
C ALA A 117 2.52 -2.07 -4.26
N ALA A 118 3.61 -2.44 -4.92
CA ALA A 118 4.27 -1.64 -5.96
C ALA A 118 3.28 -1.25 -7.07
N GLY A 119 2.52 -2.21 -7.60
CA GLY A 119 1.52 -1.92 -8.63
C GLY A 119 0.30 -1.13 -8.12
N ARG A 120 0.03 -1.06 -6.81
CA ARG A 120 -0.97 -0.14 -6.24
C ARG A 120 -0.41 1.27 -6.11
N ARG A 121 0.84 1.41 -5.65
CA ARG A 121 1.56 2.69 -5.56
C ARG A 121 1.70 3.33 -6.94
N GLN A 122 2.16 2.57 -7.94
CA GLN A 122 2.32 3.07 -9.32
C GLN A 122 1.02 3.65 -9.87
N ARG A 123 -0.09 2.93 -9.75
CA ARG A 123 -1.41 3.43 -10.18
C ARG A 123 -1.84 4.73 -9.50
N ARG A 124 -1.41 4.99 -8.26
CA ARG A 124 -1.70 6.25 -7.58
C ARG A 124 -0.86 7.39 -8.16
N ILE A 125 0.39 7.10 -8.54
CA ILE A 125 1.32 8.03 -9.18
C ILE A 125 0.85 8.34 -10.61
N ASP A 126 0.50 7.33 -11.41
CA ASP A 126 0.01 7.51 -12.78
C ASP A 126 -1.26 8.37 -12.83
N ALA A 127 -2.07 8.28 -11.77
CA ALA A 127 -3.31 9.04 -11.61
C ALA A 127 -3.12 10.51 -11.21
N VAL A 128 -1.87 10.95 -10.96
CA VAL A 128 -1.47 12.34 -10.73
C VAL A 128 -1.39 13.06 -12.08
N PRO A 129 -1.87 14.32 -12.20
CA PRO A 129 -1.65 15.16 -13.36
C PRO A 129 -0.17 15.20 -13.75
N GLU A 130 0.12 15.08 -15.05
CA GLU A 130 1.47 14.91 -15.57
C GLU A 130 2.48 15.94 -15.02
N PRO A 131 2.17 17.27 -15.01
CA PRO A 131 3.15 18.27 -14.57
C PRO A 131 3.57 18.12 -13.10
N LEU A 132 2.71 17.55 -12.27
CA LEU A 132 2.93 17.37 -10.83
C LEU A 132 3.46 15.98 -10.47
N ARG A 133 3.47 15.04 -11.43
CA ARG A 133 3.70 13.60 -11.19
C ARG A 133 5.10 13.30 -10.68
N THR A 134 6.14 13.89 -11.28
CA THR A 134 7.55 13.62 -10.98
C THR A 134 7.88 13.83 -9.49
N MET A 135 7.34 14.87 -8.88
CA MET A 135 7.56 15.14 -7.46
C MET A 135 6.86 14.12 -6.55
N VAL A 136 5.66 13.67 -6.93
CA VAL A 136 4.91 12.65 -6.17
C VAL A 136 5.61 11.30 -6.26
N ASP A 137 6.18 10.97 -7.41
CA ASP A 137 7.00 9.77 -7.61
C ASP A 137 8.26 9.82 -6.72
N ALA A 138 9.02 10.92 -6.77
CA ALA A 138 10.18 11.13 -5.90
C ALA A 138 9.83 11.06 -4.40
N PHE A 139 8.63 11.53 -4.02
CA PHE A 139 8.13 11.41 -2.65
C PHE A 139 7.79 9.95 -2.26
N ALA A 140 7.25 9.16 -3.19
CA ALA A 140 7.01 7.73 -2.96
C ALA A 140 8.32 7.01 -2.63
N ASP A 141 9.34 7.29 -3.42
CA ASP A 141 10.72 6.85 -3.26
C ASP A 141 11.32 7.22 -1.90
N PHE A 142 11.15 8.48 -1.49
CA PHE A 142 11.56 8.95 -0.17
C PHE A 142 10.89 8.15 0.96
N MET A 143 9.59 7.88 0.85
CA MET A 143 8.86 7.09 1.84
C MET A 143 9.35 5.64 1.91
N LEU A 144 9.66 5.02 0.78
CA LEU A 144 10.20 3.66 0.72
C LEU A 144 11.61 3.59 1.31
N ARG A 145 12.49 4.54 0.98
CA ARG A 145 13.82 4.65 1.63
C ARG A 145 13.71 4.85 3.14
N SER A 146 12.73 5.63 3.60
CA SER A 146 12.50 5.82 5.03
C SER A 146 11.94 4.57 5.71
N ARG A 147 11.10 3.78 5.03
CA ARG A 147 10.62 2.46 5.51
C ARG A 147 11.79 1.51 5.68
N GLU A 148 12.70 1.50 4.70
CA GLU A 148 13.87 0.62 4.71
C GLU A 148 14.88 1.00 5.80
N ARG A 149 15.14 2.30 6.01
CA ARG A 149 15.95 2.75 7.17
C ARG A 149 15.34 2.31 8.50
N ALA A 150 14.01 2.38 8.65
CA ALA A 150 13.34 1.97 9.87
C ALA A 150 13.53 0.47 10.14
N ARG A 151 13.42 -0.38 9.10
CA ARG A 151 13.71 -1.82 9.19
C ARG A 151 15.13 -2.09 9.68
N ARG A 152 16.12 -1.44 9.07
CA ARG A 152 17.54 -1.61 9.43
C ARG A 152 17.85 -1.14 10.85
N ALA A 153 17.17 -0.10 11.31
CA ALA A 153 17.29 0.40 12.67
C ALA A 153 16.50 -0.42 13.72
N GLY A 154 15.83 -1.51 13.33
CA GLY A 154 14.99 -2.30 14.24
C GLY A 154 13.74 -1.58 14.75
N THR A 155 13.36 -0.47 14.12
CA THR A 155 12.17 0.32 14.49
C THR A 155 10.97 -0.06 13.63
N ARG A 156 9.76 0.27 14.07
CA ARG A 156 8.52 -0.09 13.35
C ARG A 156 8.48 0.56 11.94
N PRO A 157 8.60 -0.21 10.85
CA PRO A 157 8.55 0.36 9.50
C PRO A 157 7.11 0.74 9.12
N ARG A 158 6.98 1.68 8.16
CA ARG A 158 5.67 2.02 7.58
C ARG A 158 5.08 0.80 6.87
N SER A 159 3.76 0.64 6.95
CA SER A 159 3.05 -0.36 6.16
C SER A 159 2.81 0.12 4.74
N ASP A 160 2.58 -0.80 3.81
CA ASP A 160 2.22 -0.46 2.43
C ASP A 160 0.93 0.37 2.37
N GLY A 161 -0.05 0.06 3.21
CA GLY A 161 -1.28 0.86 3.34
C GLY A 161 -1.03 2.31 3.76
N THR A 162 -0.01 2.58 4.60
CA THR A 162 0.37 3.95 4.96
C THR A 162 0.94 4.70 3.77
N VAL A 163 1.83 4.08 3.00
CA VAL A 163 2.43 4.69 1.81
C VAL A 163 1.37 4.94 0.74
N GLU A 164 0.52 3.95 0.47
CA GLU A 164 -0.58 4.07 -0.50
C GLU A 164 -1.56 5.19 -0.15
N ALA A 165 -1.88 5.35 1.14
CA ALA A 165 -2.73 6.43 1.61
C ALA A 165 -2.11 7.82 1.44
N ALA A 166 -0.81 7.94 1.70
CA ALA A 166 -0.10 9.20 1.49
C ALA A 166 -0.11 9.58 0.00
N LEU A 167 0.15 8.61 -0.89
CA LEU A 167 0.07 8.84 -2.34
C LEU A 167 -1.35 9.17 -2.82
N ALA A 168 -2.38 8.57 -2.22
CA ALA A 168 -3.76 8.93 -2.50
C ALA A 168 -4.06 10.40 -2.15
N ILE A 169 -3.62 10.86 -0.97
CA ILE A 169 -3.77 12.26 -0.55
C ILE A 169 -3.01 13.21 -1.49
N MET A 170 -1.78 12.87 -1.87
CA MET A 170 -0.99 13.69 -2.80
C MET A 170 -1.60 13.76 -4.19
N ARG A 171 -2.14 12.65 -4.70
CA ARG A 171 -2.90 12.62 -5.95
C ARG A 171 -4.13 13.50 -5.88
N ASP A 172 -4.88 13.44 -4.77
CA ASP A 172 -6.10 14.22 -4.61
C ASP A 172 -5.79 15.73 -4.52
N LEU A 173 -4.70 16.11 -3.84
CA LEU A 173 -4.21 17.49 -3.84
C LEU A 173 -3.78 17.93 -5.25
N ALA A 174 -3.00 17.11 -5.96
CA ALA A 174 -2.52 17.46 -7.29
C ALA A 174 -3.69 17.67 -8.28
N ARG A 175 -4.73 16.84 -8.19
CA ARG A 175 -5.97 17.01 -8.98
C ARG A 175 -6.71 18.29 -8.64
N PHE A 176 -6.81 18.62 -7.35
CA PHE A 176 -7.39 19.89 -6.89
C PHE A 176 -6.60 21.10 -7.44
N LEU A 177 -5.27 21.07 -7.34
CA LEU A 177 -4.41 22.15 -7.83
C LEU A 177 -4.53 22.33 -9.35
N ALA A 178 -4.47 21.24 -10.10
CA ALA A 178 -4.54 21.30 -11.56
C ALA A 178 -5.96 21.67 -12.06
N GLY A 179 -7.00 21.13 -11.43
CA GLY A 179 -8.39 21.26 -11.89
C GLY A 179 -9.09 22.52 -11.38
N GLU A 180 -8.98 22.84 -10.09
CA GLU A 180 -9.72 23.95 -9.47
C GLU A 180 -8.89 25.24 -9.38
N ARG A 181 -7.56 25.13 -9.31
CA ARG A 181 -6.65 26.28 -9.17
C ARG A 181 -5.85 26.57 -10.44
N GLY A 182 -5.88 25.69 -11.44
CA GLY A 182 -5.09 25.82 -12.67
C GLY A 182 -3.56 25.75 -12.46
N LYS A 183 -3.11 25.28 -11.31
CA LYS A 183 -1.68 25.24 -10.94
C LYS A 183 -1.05 23.93 -11.41
N GLN A 184 -0.05 24.06 -12.28
CA GLN A 184 0.67 22.93 -12.88
C GLN A 184 2.07 22.71 -12.26
N ASP A 185 2.47 23.52 -11.27
CA ASP A 185 3.73 23.37 -10.56
C ASP A 185 3.51 23.50 -9.05
N TRP A 186 4.18 22.63 -8.28
CA TRP A 186 4.22 22.68 -6.83
C TRP A 186 4.81 23.99 -6.30
N ALA A 187 5.70 24.64 -7.06
CA ALA A 187 6.27 25.95 -6.70
C ALA A 187 5.22 27.07 -6.66
N LEU A 188 4.11 26.92 -7.41
CA LEU A 188 3.00 27.88 -7.44
C LEU A 188 1.99 27.66 -6.30
N THR A 189 2.13 26.59 -5.53
CA THR A 189 1.19 26.23 -4.46
C THR A 189 1.43 27.14 -3.26
N ASP A 190 0.36 27.76 -2.76
CA ASP A 190 0.40 28.62 -1.58
C ASP A 190 -0.46 28.05 -0.42
N VAL A 191 -0.45 28.75 0.72
CA VAL A 191 -1.14 28.30 1.94
C VAL A 191 -2.66 28.25 1.75
N HIS A 192 -3.25 29.16 0.98
CA HIS A 192 -4.70 29.21 0.77
C HIS A 192 -5.18 28.02 -0.05
N ASP A 193 -4.38 27.52 -1.00
CA ASP A 193 -4.72 26.29 -1.74
C ASP A 193 -4.79 25.09 -0.78
N VAL A 194 -3.82 25.00 0.12
CA VAL A 194 -3.75 23.91 1.10
C VAL A 194 -4.92 23.99 2.08
N GLU A 195 -5.23 25.19 2.57
CA GLU A 195 -6.38 25.41 3.46
C GLU A 195 -7.71 25.07 2.77
N ALA A 196 -7.89 25.51 1.52
CA ALA A 196 -9.09 25.18 0.73
C ALA A 196 -9.23 23.67 0.51
N PHE A 197 -8.13 22.98 0.15
CA PHE A 197 -8.14 21.53 0.00
C PHE A 197 -8.49 20.79 1.31
N LEU A 198 -8.04 21.32 2.45
CA LEU A 198 -8.34 20.76 3.76
C LEU A 198 -9.79 21.02 4.20
N ALA A 199 -10.36 22.16 3.82
CA ALA A 199 -11.75 22.50 4.09
C ALA A 199 -12.74 21.53 3.42
N GLY A 200 -12.41 21.04 2.21
CA GLY A 200 -13.25 20.08 1.48
C GLY A 200 -13.36 18.68 2.11
N SER A 201 -12.61 18.35 3.17
CA SER A 201 -12.79 17.08 3.90
C SER A 201 -12.41 17.19 5.38
N PRO A 202 -13.34 17.65 6.23
CA PRO A 202 -13.10 17.85 7.66
C PRO A 202 -12.67 16.57 8.39
N GLN A 203 -13.30 15.43 8.05
CA GLN A 203 -13.02 14.13 8.68
C GLN A 203 -11.60 13.62 8.38
N ALA A 204 -11.04 13.96 7.22
CA ALA A 204 -9.69 13.54 6.82
C ALA A 204 -8.61 14.58 7.17
N ARG A 205 -8.98 15.75 7.72
CA ARG A 205 -8.10 16.92 7.87
C ARG A 205 -6.80 16.60 8.60
N LYS A 206 -6.86 15.92 9.76
CA LYS A 206 -5.67 15.56 10.56
C LYS A 206 -4.69 14.68 9.76
N ARG A 207 -5.20 13.65 9.09
CA ARG A 207 -4.39 12.74 8.28
C ARG A 207 -3.77 13.45 7.08
N ARG A 208 -4.56 14.28 6.39
CA ARG A 208 -4.09 15.09 5.25
C ARG A 208 -2.97 16.02 5.70
N LEU A 209 -3.16 16.79 6.77
CA LEU A 209 -2.16 17.69 7.31
C LEU A 209 -0.80 17.02 7.58
N VAL A 210 -0.81 15.82 8.19
CA VAL A 210 0.42 15.07 8.46
C VAL A 210 1.15 14.70 7.17
N VAL A 211 0.42 14.24 6.15
CA VAL A 211 1.00 13.84 4.86
C VAL A 211 1.51 15.07 4.10
N LEU A 212 0.71 16.14 4.02
CA LEU A 212 1.10 17.38 3.35
C LEU A 212 2.34 18.00 4.01
N GLY A 213 2.38 18.04 5.33
CA GLY A 213 3.56 18.52 6.07
C GLY A 213 4.80 17.63 5.86
N GLN A 214 4.65 16.33 5.63
CA GLN A 214 5.77 15.48 5.22
C GLN A 214 6.22 15.78 3.80
N PHE A 215 5.28 15.92 2.86
CA PHE A 215 5.55 16.21 1.46
C PHE A 215 6.25 17.55 1.27
N PHE A 216 5.73 18.65 1.82
CA PHE A 216 6.34 19.97 1.64
C PHE A 216 7.72 20.08 2.29
N ARG A 217 7.97 19.39 3.41
CA ARG A 217 9.32 19.27 3.99
C ARG A 217 10.27 18.51 3.06
N PHE A 218 9.79 17.42 2.45
CA PHE A 218 10.53 16.69 1.43
C PHE A 218 10.81 17.56 0.20
N ALA A 219 9.80 18.22 -0.36
CA ALA A 219 9.92 19.05 -1.55
C ALA A 219 10.88 20.25 -1.32
N ARG A 220 10.89 20.82 -0.12
CA ARG A 220 11.90 21.81 0.30
C ARG A 220 13.31 21.22 0.33
N SER A 221 13.48 19.98 0.82
CA SER A 221 14.80 19.30 0.81
C SER A 221 15.31 18.99 -0.60
N GLN A 222 14.42 18.84 -1.57
CA GLN A 222 14.75 18.64 -2.98
C GLN A 222 15.02 19.95 -3.74
N LYS A 223 14.93 21.11 -3.06
CA LYS A 223 15.07 22.47 -3.63
C LYS A 223 14.03 22.86 -4.69
N VAL A 224 12.89 22.18 -4.75
CA VAL A 224 11.86 22.42 -5.80
C VAL A 224 10.63 23.20 -5.29
N THR A 225 10.56 23.55 -4.00
CA THR A 225 9.47 24.42 -3.49
C THR A 225 9.94 25.40 -2.43
N LEU A 226 10.01 26.70 -2.81
CA LEU A 226 9.18 27.80 -2.29
C LEU A 226 9.85 29.16 -2.61
N HIS A 227 9.22 29.97 -3.47
CA HIS A 227 9.25 31.43 -3.28
C HIS A 227 8.59 31.68 -1.92
N ARG A 228 9.37 32.24 -1.00
CA ARG A 228 9.01 32.42 0.40
C ARG A 228 7.88 33.44 0.56
N SER A 229 6.76 33.07 1.19
CA SER A 229 5.84 34.00 1.87
C SER A 229 5.88 33.81 3.39
N SER A 230 7.09 33.82 3.97
CA SER A 230 7.30 33.91 5.44
C SER A 230 8.69 34.43 5.83
N GLY A 231 9.27 35.29 4.99
CA GLY A 231 10.58 35.91 5.21
C GLY A 231 10.69 36.70 6.51
N GLY A 232 9.64 37.46 6.83
CA GLY A 232 9.64 38.38 7.98
C GLY A 232 9.49 37.67 9.33
N THR A 233 8.56 36.74 9.47
CA THR A 233 8.16 36.19 10.77
C THR A 233 9.14 35.15 11.30
N GLU A 234 9.69 34.29 10.45
CA GLU A 234 10.66 33.26 10.86
C GLU A 234 12.04 33.88 11.20
N GLY A 235 12.41 34.94 10.48
CA GLY A 235 13.59 35.75 10.78
C GLY A 235 13.42 36.59 12.05
N ALA A 236 12.21 37.11 12.31
CA ALA A 236 11.88 37.80 13.56
C ALA A 236 11.88 36.83 14.75
N VAL A 237 11.29 35.64 14.62
CA VAL A 237 11.26 34.62 15.69
C VAL A 237 12.67 34.10 15.99
N ASN A 238 13.50 33.85 14.98
CA ASN A 238 14.89 33.42 15.19
C ASN A 238 15.76 34.56 15.76
N ARG A 239 15.52 35.83 15.39
CA ARG A 239 16.16 36.98 16.05
C ARG A 239 15.72 37.13 17.49
N ILE A 240 14.43 37.05 17.79
CA ILE A 240 13.89 37.11 19.15
C ILE A 240 14.43 35.96 20.01
N LYS A 241 14.54 34.74 19.45
CA LYS A 241 15.17 33.60 20.13
C LYS A 241 16.67 33.82 20.35
N LYS A 242 17.39 34.40 19.38
CA LYS A 242 18.82 34.73 19.51
C LYS A 242 19.07 35.82 20.54
N ILE A 243 18.26 36.89 20.53
CA ILE A 243 18.27 37.98 21.51
C ILE A 243 17.94 37.44 22.91
N LYS A 244 16.88 36.64 23.05
CA LYS A 244 16.59 35.94 24.32
C LYS A 244 17.77 35.08 24.76
N ARG A 245 18.36 34.27 23.88
CA ARG A 245 19.46 33.36 24.23
C ARG A 245 20.77 34.08 24.57
N GLN A 246 20.99 35.30 24.06
CA GLN A 246 22.12 36.16 24.40
C GLN A 246 21.91 36.95 25.71
N LEU A 247 20.65 37.21 26.09
CA LEU A 247 20.30 38.07 27.24
C LEU A 247 19.75 37.32 28.46
N TYR A 248 19.43 36.02 28.34
CA TYR A 248 19.03 35.19 29.48
C TYR A 248 20.18 35.13 30.50
N GLY A 249 20.05 35.92 31.57
CA GLY A 249 20.97 36.01 32.69
C GLY A 249 21.56 37.40 32.97
N ARG A 250 21.40 38.41 32.10
CA ARG A 250 22.10 39.71 32.26
C ARG A 250 21.30 41.01 32.01
N ALA A 251 20.05 40.99 31.55
CA ALA A 251 19.32 42.24 31.31
C ALA A 251 17.80 42.15 31.60
N GLY A 252 17.28 43.14 32.32
CA GLY A 252 15.85 43.30 32.61
C GLY A 252 15.01 43.76 31.40
N PHE A 253 13.68 43.62 31.50
CA PHE A 253 12.69 43.86 30.44
C PHE A 253 12.80 45.25 29.77
N GLU A 254 13.26 46.27 30.47
CA GLU A 254 13.43 47.64 29.95
C GLU A 254 14.49 47.75 28.83
N LEU A 255 15.58 46.98 28.92
CA LEU A 255 16.62 46.93 27.88
C LEU A 255 16.10 46.24 26.60
N LEU A 256 15.21 45.27 26.77
CA LEU A 256 14.56 44.53 25.69
C LEU A 256 13.56 45.43 24.93
N ARG A 257 12.88 46.34 25.63
CA ARG A 257 11.95 47.31 25.03
C ARG A 257 12.67 48.38 24.19
N LYS A 258 13.82 48.91 24.65
CA LYS A 258 14.61 49.90 23.90
C LYS A 258 15.23 49.34 22.61
N LEU A 259 15.63 48.07 22.60
CA LEU A 259 16.24 47.42 21.41
C LEU A 259 15.24 47.05 20.31
N ILE A 260 13.96 46.85 20.65
CA ILE A 260 12.90 46.57 19.67
C ILE A 260 12.38 47.85 19.01
N LEU A 261 12.47 49.00 19.69
CA LEU A 261 11.94 50.28 19.22
C LEU A 261 12.98 51.16 18.48
N LEU A 262 14.26 50.80 18.49
CA LEU A 262 15.36 51.53 17.82
C LEU A 262 15.84 50.85 16.52
N GLN A 263 15.02 49.97 15.93
CA GLN A 263 15.20 49.40 14.57
C GLN A 263 14.04 49.81 13.68
#